data_AF-A0A920S758-F1
#
_entry.id   AF-A0A920S758-F1
#
_cell.length_a   1.000
_cell.length_b   1.000
_cell.length_c   1.000
_cell.angle_alpha   90.00
_cell.angle_beta   90.00
_cell.angle_gamma   90.00
#
_symmetry.space_group_name_H-M   'P 1'
#
loop_
_entity.id
_entity.type
_entity.pdbx_description
1 polymer ?
#
loop_
_entity_poly.entity_id
_entity_poly.type
_entity_poly.pdbx_seq_one_letter_code
_entity_poly.pdbx_strand_id
1 'polypeptide(L)'
;MLACARIGAVHSVVFGGFAARELAMRIDDASPRVVLTASCGIEFQSVIAYKPLLDEAIGIAKHKPAPALSYNESSGSAVDR
;
A
#
# COMPACT_ATOMS: atom_id res chain seq x y z
N MET A 1 1.97 5.83 10.58
CA MET A 1 1.06 6.87 11.13
C MET A 1 1.81 7.96 11.90
N LEU A 2 2.62 7.62 12.91
CA LEU A 2 3.35 8.62 13.72
C LEU A 2 4.24 9.58 12.91
N ALA A 3 4.91 9.10 11.86
CA ALA A 3 5.71 9.95 10.98
C ALA A 3 4.87 11.03 10.26
N CYS A 4 3.68 10.67 9.75
CA CYS A 4 2.75 11.60 9.13
C CYS A 4 2.25 12.63 10.15
N ALA A 5 1.83 12.18 11.34
CA ALA A 5 1.38 13.08 12.41
C ALA A 5 2.48 14.07 12.84
N ARG A 6 3.73 13.61 12.92
CA ARG A 6 4.88 14.44 13.30
C ARG A 6 5.13 15.62 12.36
N ILE A 7 4.81 15.47 11.06
CA ILE A 7 4.97 16.53 10.06
C ILE A 7 3.65 17.26 9.75
N GLY A 8 2.58 16.98 10.50
CA GLY A 8 1.25 17.55 10.25
C GLY A 8 0.55 17.02 8.99
N ALA A 9 1.01 15.91 8.43
CA ALA A 9 0.38 15.29 7.27
C ALA A 9 -0.82 14.42 7.69
N VAL A 10 -1.94 14.57 6.97
CA VAL A 10 -3.10 13.69 7.10
C VAL A 10 -2.76 12.33 6.48
N HIS A 11 -3.07 11.26 7.21
CA HIS A 11 -2.88 9.89 6.73
C HIS A 11 -4.22 9.17 6.55
N SER A 12 -4.41 8.52 5.40
CA SER A 12 -5.56 7.65 5.14
C SER A 12 -5.07 6.20 5.10
N VAL A 13 -5.47 5.39 6.07
CA VAL A 13 -5.04 3.99 6.18
C VAL A 13 -6.09 3.09 5.56
N VAL A 14 -5.62 2.10 4.81
CA VAL A 14 -6.46 1.10 4.13
C VAL A 14 -5.98 -0.30 4.54
N PHE A 15 -6.87 -1.28 4.47
CA PHE A 15 -6.53 -2.67 4.75
C PHE A 15 -5.68 -3.25 3.60
N GLY A 16 -4.62 -3.99 3.94
CA GLY A 16 -3.65 -4.50 2.95
C GLY A 16 -4.24 -5.56 2.00
N GLY A 17 -5.28 -6.29 2.40
CA GLY A 17 -5.97 -7.27 1.55
C GLY A 17 -7.05 -6.69 0.64
N PHE A 18 -7.11 -5.36 0.44
CA PHE A 18 -8.08 -4.77 -0.49
C PHE A 18 -7.76 -5.16 -1.94
N ALA A 19 -8.81 -5.47 -2.71
CA ALA A 19 -8.70 -5.64 -4.15
C ALA A 19 -8.29 -4.30 -4.81
N ALA A 20 -7.62 -4.38 -5.96
CA ALA A 20 -7.07 -3.21 -6.67
C ALA A 20 -8.13 -2.13 -6.96
N ARG A 21 -9.35 -2.53 -7.32
CA ARG A 21 -10.47 -1.61 -7.59
C ARG A 21 -10.89 -0.81 -6.34
N GLU A 22 -10.86 -1.44 -5.18
CA GLU A 22 -11.32 -0.85 -3.93
C GLU A 22 -10.25 0.09 -3.38
N LEU A 23 -8.98 -0.24 -3.63
CA LEU A 23 -7.86 0.64 -3.41
C LEU A 23 -7.90 1.85 -4.35
N ALA A 24 -8.22 1.66 -5.64
CA ALA A 24 -8.33 2.75 -6.61
C ALA A 24 -9.39 3.79 -6.23
N MET A 25 -10.57 3.34 -5.77
CA MET A 25 -11.62 4.25 -5.29
C MET A 25 -11.15 5.11 -4.12
N ARG A 26 -10.33 4.57 -3.22
CA ARG A 26 -9.78 5.35 -2.11
C ARG A 26 -8.66 6.30 -2.53
N ILE A 27 -7.88 5.93 -3.54
CA ILE A 27 -6.90 6.85 -4.14
C ILE A 27 -7.63 8.04 -4.75
N ASP A 28 -8.73 7.81 -5.46
CA ASP A 28 -9.52 8.89 -6.07
C ASP A 28 -10.19 9.79 -5.02
N ASP A 29 -10.80 9.20 -3.99
CA ASP A 29 -11.47 9.94 -2.92
C ASP A 29 -10.49 10.78 -2.06
N ALA A 30 -9.38 10.17 -1.63
CA ALA A 30 -8.41 10.85 -0.76
C ALA A 30 -7.42 11.74 -1.54
N SER A 31 -7.31 11.55 -2.86
CA SER A 31 -6.35 12.24 -3.74
C SER A 31 -4.94 12.39 -3.12
N PRO A 32 -4.31 11.29 -2.64
CA PRO A 32 -3.08 11.38 -1.87
C PRO A 32 -1.91 11.82 -2.75
N ARG A 33 -0.97 12.58 -2.18
CA ARG A 33 0.29 12.90 -2.89
C ARG A 33 1.25 11.71 -2.93
N VAL A 34 1.26 10.88 -1.89
CA VAL A 34 2.18 9.75 -1.72
C VAL A 34 1.41 8.56 -1.17
N VAL A 35 1.73 7.37 -1.66
CA VAL A 35 1.28 6.09 -1.10
C VAL A 35 2.47 5.36 -0.53
N LEU A 36 2.33 4.85 0.70
CA LEU A 36 3.33 4.03 1.38
C LEU A 36 2.81 2.60 1.49
N THR A 37 3.60 1.63 1.04
CA THR A 37 3.27 0.19 1.13
C THR A 37 4.50 -0.65 1.49
N ALA A 38 4.28 -1.89 1.90
CA ALA A 38 5.30 -2.93 1.93
C ALA A 38 5.29 -3.73 0.61
N SER A 39 6.32 -4.54 0.38
CA SER A 39 6.40 -5.43 -0.79
C SER A 39 5.35 -6.54 -0.77
N CYS A 40 5.12 -7.15 0.40
CA CYS A 40 4.06 -8.12 0.63
C CYS A 40 3.60 -8.10 2.09
N GLY A 41 2.42 -8.70 2.35
CA GLY A 41 1.95 -9.05 3.69
C GLY A 41 1.88 -10.57 3.84
N ILE A 42 2.02 -11.04 5.09
CA ILE A 42 1.89 -12.46 5.44
C ILE A 42 0.66 -12.60 6.33
N GLU A 43 -0.34 -13.33 5.86
CA GLU A 43 -1.54 -13.68 6.61
C GLU A 43 -1.62 -15.20 6.76
N PHE A 44 -1.41 -15.69 7.98
CA PHE A 44 -1.26 -17.13 8.28
C PHE A 44 -0.19 -17.81 7.42
N GLN A 45 -0.60 -18.51 6.37
CA GLN A 45 0.28 -19.22 5.41
C GLN A 45 0.25 -18.58 4.01
N SER A 46 -0.50 -17.49 3.84
CA SER A 46 -0.69 -16.84 2.55
C SER A 46 0.14 -15.56 2.45
N VAL A 47 0.80 -15.38 1.30
CA VAL A 47 1.54 -14.17 0.97
C VAL A 47 0.68 -13.30 0.07
N ILE A 48 0.41 -12.07 0.48
CA ILE A 48 -0.33 -11.08 -0.29
C ILE A 48 0.67 -10.13 -0.92
N ALA A 49 0.78 -10.15 -2.25
CA ALA A 49 1.69 -9.27 -2.99
C ALA A 49 1.10 -7.86 -3.12
N TYR A 50 1.42 -6.97 -2.18
CA TYR A 50 0.87 -5.61 -2.14
C TYR A 50 1.32 -4.73 -3.30
N LYS A 51 2.58 -4.86 -3.75
CA LYS A 51 3.08 -4.01 -4.84
C LYS A 51 2.29 -4.20 -6.16
N PRO A 52 2.09 -5.43 -6.66
CA PRO A 52 1.25 -5.64 -7.85
C PRO A 52 -0.17 -5.10 -7.69
N LEU A 53 -0.79 -5.30 -6.52
CA LEU A 53 -2.14 -4.78 -6.24
C LEU A 53 -2.19 -3.24 -6.27
N LEU A 54 -1.17 -2.59 -5.72
CA LEU A 54 -1.05 -1.13 -5.74
C LEU A 54 -0.79 -0.61 -7.16
N ASP A 55 0.09 -1.26 -7.93
CA ASP A 55 0.38 -0.86 -9.31
C ASP A 55 -0.89 -0.95 -10.17
N GLU A 56 -1.69 -2.02 -10.01
CA GLU A 56 -2.99 -2.17 -10.69
C GLU A 56 -3.99 -1.09 -10.23
N ALA A 57 -4.10 -0.84 -8.92
CA ALA A 57 -4.98 0.19 -8.39
C ALA A 57 -4.63 1.59 -8.92
N ILE A 58 -3.34 1.92 -8.97
CA ILE A 58 -2.85 3.16 -9.58
C ILE A 58 -3.19 3.17 -11.06
N GLY A 59 -3.15 2.05 -11.78
CA GLY A 59 -3.59 1.94 -13.16
C GLY A 59 -5.07 2.32 -13.35
N ILE A 60 -5.94 1.85 -12.46
CA ILE A 60 -7.39 2.06 -12.49
C ILE A 60 -7.79 3.48 -12.03
N ALA A 61 -7.13 4.01 -11.00
CA ALA A 61 -7.48 5.30 -10.38
C ALA A 61 -7.38 6.46 -11.37
N LYS A 62 -8.27 7.46 -11.25
CA LYS A 62 -8.18 8.71 -12.00
C LYS A 62 -7.04 9.58 -11.47
N HIS A 63 -6.89 9.65 -10.16
CA HIS A 63 -5.79 10.37 -9.51
C HIS A 63 -4.52 9.51 -9.50
N LYS A 64 -3.41 10.08 -9.98
CA LYS A 64 -2.10 9.39 -10.02
C LYS A 64 -1.19 10.00 -8.95
N PRO A 65 -1.01 9.36 -7.79
CA PRO A 65 -0.07 9.82 -6.77
C PRO A 65 1.37 9.82 -7.31
N ALA A 66 2.24 10.59 -6.66
CA ALA A 66 3.69 10.53 -6.92
C ALA A 66 4.21 9.11 -6.61
N PRO A 67 5.45 8.77 -7.05
CA PRO A 67 5.95 7.39 -6.99
C PRO A 67 5.70 6.73 -5.63
N ALA A 68 5.03 5.59 -5.65
CA ALA A 68 4.73 4.83 -4.45
C ALA A 68 6.03 4.39 -3.76
N LEU A 69 6.16 4.70 -2.47
CA LEU A 69 7.29 4.26 -1.68
C LEU A 69 7.00 2.85 -1.18
N SER A 70 7.82 1.89 -1.65
CA SER A 70 7.76 0.50 -1.20
C SER A 70 8.89 0.24 -0.21
N TYR A 71 8.55 -0.22 0.99
CA TYR A 71 9.52 -0.74 1.95
C TYR A 71 9.72 -2.24 1.71
N ASN A 72 10.95 -2.64 1.38
CA ASN A 72 11.34 -4.04 1.34
C ASN A 72 11.64 -4.51 2.76
N GLU A 73 10.78 -5.37 3.31
CA GLU A 73 11.17 -6.22 4.43
C GLU A 73 12.24 -7.18 3.88
N SER A 74 13.48 -7.10 4.37
CA SER A 74 14.47 -8.15 4.13
C SER A 74 13.89 -9.43 4.69
N SER A 75 13.55 -10.39 3.82
CA SER A 75 13.01 -11.72 4.11
C SER A 75 13.46 -12.27 5.47
N GLY A 76 12.69 -11.96 6.51
CA GLY A 76 12.92 -12.40 7.87
C GLY A 76 12.28 -13.77 8.07
N SER A 77 13.00 -14.84 7.70
CA SER A 77 12.84 -16.21 8.23
C SER A 77 11.52 -16.99 8.03
N ALA A 78 10.51 -16.49 7.31
CA ALA A 78 9.22 -17.17 7.21
C ALA A 78 8.96 -17.98 5.91
N VAL A 79 9.90 -17.99 4.96
CA VAL A 79 9.77 -18.76 3.69
C VAL A 79 10.59 -20.06 3.70
N ASP A 80 11.27 -20.38 4.81
CA ASP A 80 12.16 -21.54 4.92
C ASP A 80 11.77 -22.52 6.06
N ARG A 81 10.47 -22.67 6.32
CA ARG A 81 9.93 -23.74 7.18
C ARG A 81 8.64 -24.33 6.64
#